data_AF-A0A9E4K9B9-F1
#
_entry.id   AF-A0A9E4K9B9-F1
#
_cell.length_a   1.000
_cell.length_b   1.000
_cell.length_c   1.000
_cell.angle_alpha   90.00
_cell.angle_beta   90.00
_cell.angle_gamma   90.00
#
_symmetry.space_group_name_H-M   'P 1'
#
loop_
_entity.id
_entity.type
_entity.pdbx_description
1 polymer ?
#
loop_
_entity_poly.entity_id
_entity_poly.type
_entity_poly.pdbx_seq_one_letter_code
_entity_poly.pdbx_strand_id
1 'polypeptide(L)'
;MKKLKLKKSPGSKPVLPKGEYGFVIGNGTSRKDFDVKQLQDYGIFIACNWFFKEEFIPHVLVCSDEPITKDIYKERKNYPRRNHFYTWFPKPGSGMKKIPSPEKMAAGPSGTFLAAEVFKCPKVFLIGMDFFGFGSSDRNQNGKLNNLYEGHRHYQKKSEKSRAPTYRNWQRRFQWLMFEYPWVEFYHVAPFEGKSPERLRGIPNFHQITWENLQDHLHHDAELVDILEKTPEDIEKAREVNPDDARAVLERQLGGQENVIYKDAIHPDELVKMRLAVRKQHLNGNQFPSIKLGGFQLPLPPIGRAQDKNGKVKWVSEDALREYTFRETHERFELMKKYYAEHPDKKIRAMDFNSVKDTSTELDKHVAKFEEKRNLADLPPPPPPPPLPL
;
A
#
# COMPACT_ATOMS: atom_id res chain seq x y z
N MET A 1 -1.77 -17.80 -27.10
CA MET A 1 -3.01 -17.87 -26.26
C MET A 1 -4.26 -17.26 -26.93
N LYS A 2 -5.48 -17.60 -26.47
CA LYS A 2 -6.74 -17.00 -26.97
C LYS A 2 -6.91 -15.56 -26.46
N LYS A 3 -7.29 -14.65 -27.36
CA LYS A 3 -7.58 -13.25 -26.99
C LYS A 3 -8.89 -13.09 -26.19
N LEU A 4 -8.85 -12.22 -25.20
CA LEU A 4 -9.95 -11.78 -24.37
C LEU A 4 -10.99 -11.01 -25.20
N LYS A 5 -12.26 -11.36 -25.05
CA LYS A 5 -13.38 -10.65 -25.69
C LYS A 5 -14.27 -10.02 -24.62
N LEU A 6 -14.19 -8.71 -24.46
CA LEU A 6 -14.99 -7.96 -23.49
C LEU A 6 -16.28 -7.43 -24.12
N LYS A 7 -17.42 -7.70 -23.47
CA LYS A 7 -18.72 -7.10 -23.83
C LYS A 7 -18.91 -5.80 -23.06
N LYS A 8 -19.31 -4.74 -23.78
CA LYS A 8 -19.64 -3.43 -23.20
C LYS A 8 -20.93 -2.90 -23.81
N SER A 9 -22.03 -3.02 -23.08
CA SER A 9 -23.31 -2.44 -23.49
C SER A 9 -23.24 -0.90 -23.47
N PRO A 10 -24.04 -0.21 -24.32
CA PRO A 10 -24.12 1.24 -24.28
C PRO A 10 -24.44 1.74 -22.86
N GLY A 11 -23.68 2.72 -22.39
CA GLY A 11 -23.88 3.31 -21.05
C GLY A 11 -23.39 2.48 -19.86
N SER A 12 -23.00 1.22 -20.04
CA SER A 12 -22.55 0.35 -18.94
C SER A 12 -21.02 0.31 -18.80
N LYS A 13 -20.56 -0.22 -17.65
CA LYS A 13 -19.17 -0.68 -17.50
C LYS A 13 -18.97 -1.96 -18.32
N PRO A 14 -17.75 -2.21 -18.86
CA PRO A 14 -17.45 -3.51 -19.46
C PRO A 14 -17.61 -4.62 -18.42
N VAL A 15 -18.15 -5.77 -18.81
CA VAL A 15 -18.19 -6.94 -17.93
C VAL A 15 -16.82 -7.60 -18.00
N LEU A 16 -16.11 -7.65 -16.88
CA LEU A 16 -14.80 -8.29 -16.79
C LEU A 16 -14.99 -9.72 -16.28
N PRO A 17 -14.45 -10.75 -16.96
CA PRO A 17 -14.51 -12.13 -16.50
C PRO A 17 -13.67 -12.34 -15.24
N LYS A 18 -13.81 -13.50 -14.62
CA LYS A 18 -12.95 -13.98 -13.54
C LYS A 18 -12.06 -15.12 -14.06
N GLY A 19 -10.94 -15.39 -13.40
CA GLY A 19 -10.07 -16.52 -13.75
C GLY A 19 -9.12 -16.27 -14.93
N GLU A 20 -9.17 -15.09 -15.54
CA GLU A 20 -8.23 -14.69 -16.58
C GLU A 20 -6.89 -14.23 -15.98
N TYR A 21 -5.86 -14.11 -16.80
CA TYR A 21 -4.59 -13.49 -16.37
C TYR A 21 -4.80 -12.04 -15.90
N GLY A 22 -4.03 -11.61 -14.91
CA GLY A 22 -4.02 -10.22 -14.43
C GLY A 22 -2.71 -9.53 -14.79
N PHE A 23 -2.78 -8.37 -15.46
CA PHE A 23 -1.62 -7.52 -15.75
C PHE A 23 -1.71 -6.27 -14.89
N VAL A 24 -0.88 -6.19 -13.85
CA VAL A 24 -0.84 -5.04 -12.94
C VAL A 24 0.29 -4.11 -13.36
N ILE A 25 -0.08 -2.95 -13.85
CA ILE A 25 0.85 -1.97 -14.42
C ILE A 25 1.15 -0.90 -13.38
N GLY A 26 2.37 -0.96 -12.85
CA GLY A 26 2.95 0.06 -11.99
C GLY A 26 3.46 1.26 -12.77
N ASN A 27 4.10 2.20 -12.06
CA ASN A 27 4.58 3.46 -12.64
C ASN A 27 6.11 3.52 -12.72
N GLY A 28 6.80 2.40 -12.48
CA GLY A 28 8.25 2.31 -12.55
C GLY A 28 8.80 2.54 -13.95
N THR A 29 10.06 2.99 -14.04
CA THR A 29 10.70 3.27 -15.33
C THR A 29 11.17 2.00 -16.05
N SER A 30 11.20 0.84 -15.38
CA SER A 30 11.53 -0.45 -16.01
C SER A 30 10.64 -0.80 -17.20
N ARG A 31 9.40 -0.29 -17.25
CA ARG A 31 8.45 -0.55 -18.36
C ARG A 31 8.45 0.52 -19.45
N LYS A 32 9.36 1.50 -19.42
CA LYS A 32 9.30 2.69 -20.30
C LYS A 32 9.28 2.35 -21.79
N ASP A 33 9.94 1.26 -22.18
CA ASP A 33 10.10 0.84 -23.58
C ASP A 33 9.17 -0.33 -23.96
N PHE A 34 8.27 -0.75 -23.06
CA PHE A 34 7.37 -1.88 -23.30
C PHE A 34 6.07 -1.42 -23.94
N ASP A 35 5.67 -2.06 -25.04
CA ASP A 35 4.29 -1.94 -25.55
C ASP A 35 3.34 -2.75 -24.65
N VAL A 36 2.90 -2.14 -23.56
CA VAL A 36 1.95 -2.75 -22.62
C VAL A 36 0.52 -2.79 -23.16
N LYS A 37 0.19 -2.04 -24.22
CA LYS A 37 -1.19 -1.96 -24.72
C LYS A 37 -1.71 -3.30 -25.21
N GLN A 38 -0.85 -4.08 -25.85
CA GLN A 38 -1.17 -5.41 -26.35
C GLN A 38 -1.66 -6.37 -25.24
N LEU A 39 -1.30 -6.13 -23.97
CA LEU A 39 -1.67 -7.01 -22.86
C LEU A 39 -3.18 -7.00 -22.57
N GLN A 40 -3.91 -5.95 -22.99
CA GLN A 40 -5.38 -5.93 -22.89
C GLN A 40 -6.03 -7.09 -23.65
N ASP A 41 -5.38 -7.59 -24.70
CA ASP A 41 -5.89 -8.69 -25.49
C ASP A 41 -5.78 -10.04 -24.77
N TYR A 42 -4.99 -10.16 -23.70
CA TYR A 42 -4.68 -11.46 -23.10
C TYR A 42 -5.13 -11.61 -21.64
N GLY A 43 -5.76 -10.59 -21.05
CA GLY A 43 -6.17 -10.62 -19.66
C GLY A 43 -6.67 -9.30 -19.11
N ILE A 44 -6.88 -9.26 -17.79
CA ILE A 44 -7.41 -8.11 -17.08
C ILE A 44 -6.27 -7.12 -16.84
N PHE A 45 -6.31 -6.01 -17.58
CA PHE A 45 -5.34 -4.92 -17.48
C PHE A 45 -5.71 -3.93 -16.38
N ILE A 46 -4.91 -3.90 -15.32
CA ILE A 46 -5.10 -3.09 -14.13
C ILE A 46 -3.98 -2.05 -14.05
N ALA A 47 -4.31 -0.78 -14.27
CA ALA A 47 -3.33 0.31 -14.27
C ALA A 47 -3.40 1.18 -13.02
N CYS A 48 -2.25 1.73 -12.63
CA CYS A 48 -2.09 2.52 -11.42
C CYS A 48 -2.09 4.04 -11.67
N ASN A 49 -2.81 4.77 -10.82
CA ASN A 49 -2.75 6.22 -10.65
C ASN A 49 -2.86 7.02 -11.97
N TRP A 50 -1.76 7.68 -12.38
CA TRP A 50 -1.73 8.64 -13.48
C TRP A 50 -1.81 8.01 -14.88
N PHE A 51 -1.71 6.68 -15.00
CA PHE A 51 -1.70 5.97 -16.27
C PHE A 51 -2.77 6.42 -17.26
N PHE A 52 -4.01 6.55 -16.81
CA PHE A 52 -5.12 6.89 -17.71
C PHE A 52 -5.05 8.32 -18.30
N LYS A 53 -4.22 9.21 -17.74
CA LYS A 53 -4.02 10.57 -18.26
C LYS A 53 -3.12 10.58 -19.48
N GLU A 54 -1.99 9.88 -19.38
CA GLU A 54 -0.89 9.95 -20.35
C GLU A 54 -0.94 8.82 -21.38
N GLU A 55 -1.62 7.71 -21.05
CA GLU A 55 -1.63 6.51 -21.89
C GLU A 55 -3.05 6.25 -22.42
N PHE A 56 -3.55 5.01 -22.31
CA PHE A 56 -4.86 4.60 -22.79
C PHE A 56 -5.80 4.19 -21.66
N ILE A 57 -7.06 3.93 -21.98
CA ILE A 57 -8.07 3.53 -20.98
C ILE A 57 -7.81 2.06 -20.58
N PRO A 58 -7.47 1.77 -19.31
CA PRO A 58 -7.31 0.40 -18.84
C PRO A 58 -8.66 -0.29 -18.63
N HIS A 59 -8.68 -1.62 -18.48
CA HIS A 59 -9.87 -2.35 -18.03
C HIS A 59 -10.27 -1.92 -16.61
N VAL A 60 -9.27 -1.76 -15.75
CA VAL A 60 -9.40 -1.32 -14.37
C VAL A 60 -8.38 -0.24 -14.08
N LEU A 61 -8.85 0.89 -13.55
CA LEU A 61 -7.98 1.92 -12.99
C LEU A 61 -8.01 1.84 -11.47
N VAL A 62 -6.83 1.94 -10.85
CA VAL A 62 -6.67 1.94 -9.39
C VAL A 62 -5.94 3.19 -8.96
N CYS A 63 -6.49 3.95 -8.01
CA CYS A 63 -5.84 5.14 -7.49
C CYS A 63 -5.78 5.13 -5.96
N SER A 64 -4.57 5.31 -5.42
CA SER A 64 -4.35 5.34 -3.97
C SER A 64 -4.52 6.73 -3.35
N ASP A 65 -4.48 7.77 -4.17
CA ASP A 65 -4.25 9.16 -3.75
C ASP A 65 -5.49 10.02 -3.97
N GLU A 66 -5.88 10.76 -2.93
CA GLU A 66 -7.07 11.63 -2.98
C GLU A 66 -6.94 12.76 -4.01
N PRO A 67 -5.81 13.50 -4.07
CA PRO A 67 -5.68 14.60 -5.02
C PRO A 67 -5.76 14.12 -6.47
N ILE A 68 -5.11 13.00 -6.78
CA ILE A 68 -5.19 12.37 -8.10
C ILE A 68 -6.64 11.97 -8.37
N THR A 69 -7.28 11.20 -7.47
CA THR A 69 -8.69 10.77 -7.60
C THR A 69 -9.63 11.95 -7.91
N LYS A 70 -9.45 13.08 -7.22
CA LYS A 70 -10.23 14.30 -7.45
C LYS A 70 -10.00 14.88 -8.84
N ASP A 71 -8.77 14.92 -9.32
CA ASP A 71 -8.44 15.42 -10.67
C ASP A 71 -9.00 14.50 -11.77
N ILE A 72 -8.90 13.17 -11.61
CA ILE A 72 -9.55 12.20 -12.52
C ILE A 72 -11.03 12.53 -12.65
N TYR A 73 -11.70 12.72 -11.52
CA TYR A 73 -13.13 12.93 -11.49
C TYR A 73 -13.56 14.28 -12.03
N LYS A 74 -12.82 15.34 -11.71
CA LYS A 74 -13.11 16.70 -12.19
C LYS A 74 -12.99 16.76 -13.71
N GLU A 75 -11.94 16.19 -14.28
CA GLU A 75 -11.70 16.26 -15.72
C GLU A 75 -12.53 15.26 -16.51
N ARG A 76 -12.84 14.08 -15.94
CA ARG A 76 -13.63 13.03 -16.62
C ARG A 76 -14.76 12.51 -15.73
N LYS A 77 -15.74 13.36 -15.43
CA LYS A 77 -16.88 13.07 -14.51
C LYS A 77 -17.65 11.77 -14.83
N ASN A 78 -17.73 11.40 -16.10
CA ASN A 78 -18.43 10.19 -16.55
C ASN A 78 -17.54 8.93 -16.61
N TYR A 79 -16.22 9.05 -16.45
CA TYR A 79 -15.28 7.93 -16.46
C TYR A 79 -15.64 6.83 -15.44
N PRO A 80 -15.81 7.12 -14.13
CA PRO A 80 -16.16 6.09 -13.14
C PRO A 80 -17.51 5.42 -13.36
N ARG A 81 -18.41 6.01 -14.17
CA ARG A 81 -19.69 5.39 -14.52
C ARG A 81 -19.55 4.40 -15.68
N ARG A 82 -18.60 4.65 -16.59
CA ARG A 82 -18.39 3.86 -17.81
C ARG A 82 -17.22 2.87 -17.74
N ASN A 83 -16.38 2.98 -16.71
CA ASN A 83 -15.19 2.15 -16.52
C ASN A 83 -15.06 1.68 -15.06
N HIS A 84 -14.28 0.63 -14.83
CA HIS A 84 -13.98 0.17 -13.47
C HIS A 84 -12.89 1.05 -12.86
N PHE A 85 -13.27 1.89 -11.90
CA PHE A 85 -12.34 2.75 -11.18
C PHE A 85 -12.45 2.46 -9.68
N TYR A 86 -11.35 1.98 -9.10
CA TYR A 86 -11.21 1.70 -7.68
C TYR A 86 -10.29 2.74 -7.02
N THR A 87 -10.68 3.24 -5.86
CA THR A 87 -9.91 4.24 -5.11
C THR A 87 -10.16 4.11 -3.60
N TRP A 88 -9.25 4.62 -2.78
CA TRP A 88 -9.49 4.79 -1.35
C TRP A 88 -10.45 5.95 -1.04
N PHE A 89 -10.70 6.84 -1.99
CA PHE A 89 -11.45 8.08 -1.80
C PHE A 89 -12.67 8.19 -2.74
N PRO A 90 -13.57 7.19 -2.78
CA PRO A 90 -14.72 7.25 -3.65
C PRO A 90 -15.70 8.32 -3.17
N LYS A 91 -16.15 9.19 -4.08
CA LYS A 91 -17.25 10.12 -3.80
C LYS A 91 -18.60 9.39 -3.93
N PRO A 92 -19.53 9.47 -2.97
CA PRO A 92 -20.88 8.91 -3.10
C PRO A 92 -21.56 9.34 -4.40
N GLY A 93 -22.23 8.39 -5.09
CA GLY A 93 -22.92 8.63 -6.36
C GLY A 93 -22.03 8.87 -7.59
N SER A 94 -20.70 8.87 -7.45
CA SER A 94 -19.78 9.11 -8.57
C SER A 94 -19.59 7.89 -9.50
N GLY A 95 -19.89 6.68 -9.02
CA GLY A 95 -19.59 5.43 -9.71
C GLY A 95 -18.19 4.86 -9.41
N MET A 96 -17.36 5.59 -8.65
CA MET A 96 -16.10 5.07 -8.11
C MET A 96 -16.39 3.99 -7.07
N LYS A 97 -15.52 2.98 -7.00
CA LYS A 97 -15.61 1.91 -6.01
C LYS A 97 -14.53 2.08 -4.94
N LYS A 98 -14.88 1.84 -3.67
CA LYS A 98 -13.86 1.69 -2.61
C LYS A 98 -13.02 0.45 -2.91
N ILE A 99 -11.71 0.52 -2.71
CA ILE A 99 -10.86 -0.68 -2.77
C ILE A 99 -11.28 -1.61 -1.61
N PRO A 100 -11.68 -2.87 -1.85
CA PRO A 100 -12.20 -3.76 -0.82
C PRO A 100 -11.10 -4.50 -0.03
N SER A 101 -9.89 -3.95 0.01
CA SER A 101 -8.77 -4.50 0.78
C SER A 101 -8.93 -4.16 2.27
N PRO A 102 -8.55 -5.07 3.18
CA PRO A 102 -8.63 -4.84 4.62
C PRO A 102 -7.62 -3.79 5.11
N GLU A 103 -6.52 -3.58 4.39
CA GLU A 103 -5.55 -2.49 4.62
C GLU A 103 -5.56 -1.45 3.48
N LYS A 104 -5.38 -0.16 3.80
CA LYS A 104 -5.09 0.90 2.83
C LYS A 104 -3.70 0.69 2.23
N MET A 105 -3.62 0.45 0.93
CA MET A 105 -2.37 0.16 0.23
C MET A 105 -2.07 1.17 -0.88
N ALA A 106 -0.81 1.24 -1.32
CA ALA A 106 -0.46 1.96 -2.55
C ALA A 106 -1.16 1.33 -3.77
N ALA A 107 -1.23 2.06 -4.89
CA ALA A 107 -1.98 1.62 -6.07
C ALA A 107 -1.50 0.26 -6.61
N GLY A 108 -0.19 0.01 -6.66
CA GLY A 108 0.40 -1.27 -7.09
C GLY A 108 -0.15 -2.49 -6.33
N PRO A 109 0.11 -2.60 -5.01
CA PRO A 109 -0.45 -3.69 -4.20
C PRO A 109 -1.98 -3.70 -4.17
N SER A 110 -2.65 -2.55 -4.31
CA SER A 110 -4.12 -2.52 -4.44
C SER A 110 -4.59 -3.16 -5.76
N GLY A 111 -3.89 -2.92 -6.87
CA GLY A 111 -4.15 -3.56 -8.15
C GLY A 111 -3.92 -5.07 -8.10
N THR A 112 -2.84 -5.49 -7.45
CA THR A 112 -2.54 -6.91 -7.19
C THR A 112 -3.61 -7.58 -6.33
N PHE A 113 -4.08 -6.91 -5.27
CA PHE A 113 -5.21 -7.38 -4.47
C PHE A 113 -6.47 -7.55 -5.32
N LEU A 114 -6.80 -6.58 -6.18
CA LEU A 114 -7.98 -6.68 -7.05
C LEU A 114 -7.85 -7.85 -8.04
N ALA A 115 -6.66 -8.06 -8.62
CA ALA A 115 -6.38 -9.19 -9.50
C ALA A 115 -6.65 -10.53 -8.79
N ALA A 116 -6.05 -10.73 -7.61
CA ALA A 116 -6.16 -11.97 -6.86
C ALA A 116 -7.56 -12.17 -6.25
N GLU A 117 -8.13 -11.15 -5.61
CA GLU A 117 -9.37 -11.29 -4.84
C GLU A 117 -10.63 -11.07 -5.68
N VAL A 118 -10.70 -9.96 -6.41
CA VAL A 118 -11.95 -9.56 -7.08
C VAL A 118 -12.10 -10.29 -8.41
N PHE A 119 -11.00 -10.36 -9.17
CA PHE A 119 -10.98 -10.96 -10.49
C PHE A 119 -10.52 -12.42 -10.50
N LYS A 120 -10.02 -12.93 -9.36
CA LYS A 120 -9.61 -14.33 -9.20
C LYS A 120 -8.60 -14.77 -10.27
N CYS A 121 -7.66 -13.90 -10.62
CA CYS A 121 -6.61 -14.17 -11.60
C CYS A 121 -5.66 -15.26 -11.07
N PRO A 122 -5.47 -16.39 -11.78
CA PRO A 122 -4.56 -17.45 -11.35
C PRO A 122 -3.08 -17.09 -11.58
N LYS A 123 -2.80 -16.21 -12.56
CA LYS A 123 -1.48 -15.64 -12.81
C LYS A 123 -1.56 -14.13 -12.81
N VAL A 124 -0.68 -13.48 -12.05
CA VAL A 124 -0.61 -12.02 -11.94
C VAL A 124 0.79 -11.55 -12.34
N PHE A 125 0.85 -10.78 -13.41
CA PHE A 125 2.06 -10.19 -13.96
C PHE A 125 2.22 -8.76 -13.46
N LEU A 126 3.27 -8.52 -12.68
CA LEU A 126 3.64 -7.22 -12.12
C LEU A 126 4.63 -6.54 -13.08
N ILE A 127 4.19 -5.51 -13.80
CA ILE A 127 4.97 -4.83 -14.85
C ILE A 127 5.16 -3.37 -14.47
N GLY A 128 6.41 -2.86 -14.53
CA GLY A 128 6.70 -1.52 -14.02
C GLY A 128 6.52 -1.41 -12.51
N MET A 129 6.62 -2.54 -11.78
CA MET A 129 6.48 -2.59 -10.32
C MET A 129 7.82 -2.37 -9.63
N ASP A 130 8.38 -1.18 -9.84
CA ASP A 130 9.71 -0.87 -9.35
C ASP A 130 9.66 -0.58 -7.85
N PHE A 131 10.18 -1.52 -7.06
CA PHE A 131 10.32 -1.35 -5.62
C PHE A 131 11.48 -0.40 -5.27
N PHE A 132 12.49 -0.33 -6.13
CA PHE A 132 13.74 0.37 -5.85
C PHE A 132 13.87 1.65 -6.65
N GLY A 133 14.44 2.67 -6.00
CA GLY A 133 14.94 3.84 -6.70
C GLY A 133 16.35 3.63 -7.26
N PHE A 134 16.81 4.57 -8.10
CA PHE A 134 18.17 4.54 -8.64
C PHE A 134 19.19 4.68 -7.51
N GLY A 135 20.13 3.73 -7.42
CA GLY A 135 21.14 3.71 -6.36
C GLY A 135 20.58 3.34 -4.99
N SER A 136 19.48 2.58 -4.94
CA SER A 136 18.99 2.01 -3.68
C SER A 136 20.04 1.10 -3.05
N SER A 137 20.37 1.34 -1.79
CA SER A 137 21.23 0.47 -0.99
C SER A 137 20.42 -0.45 -0.07
N ASP A 138 19.35 0.07 0.51
CA ASP A 138 18.53 -0.65 1.49
C ASP A 138 17.14 0.02 1.67
N ARG A 139 16.27 -0.62 2.45
CA ARG A 139 14.90 -0.14 2.71
C ARG A 139 14.78 1.25 3.33
N ASN A 140 15.81 1.75 4.01
CA ASN A 140 15.86 3.10 4.57
C ASN A 140 16.51 4.11 3.62
N GLN A 141 17.30 3.64 2.65
CA GLN A 141 17.99 4.45 1.65
C GLN A 141 17.64 3.96 0.24
N ASN A 142 16.39 4.20 -0.18
CA ASN A 142 15.87 3.66 -1.43
C ASN A 142 16.33 4.42 -2.70
N GLY A 143 17.34 5.30 -2.60
CA GLY A 143 17.89 6.01 -3.75
C GLY A 143 17.01 7.15 -4.31
N LYS A 144 17.22 7.48 -5.59
CA LYS A 144 16.49 8.54 -6.31
C LYS A 144 15.20 8.02 -6.94
N LEU A 145 14.27 8.93 -7.23
CA LEU A 145 12.97 8.58 -7.79
C LEU A 145 13.07 7.72 -9.05
N ASN A 146 12.24 6.68 -9.08
CA ASN A 146 12.05 5.79 -10.20
C ASN A 146 10.55 5.72 -10.53
N ASN A 147 10.06 6.75 -11.22
CA ASN A 147 8.65 6.86 -11.60
C ASN A 147 8.51 7.58 -12.95
N LEU A 148 7.75 6.99 -13.89
CA LEU A 148 7.49 7.56 -15.21
C LEU A 148 6.76 8.90 -15.17
N TYR A 149 5.97 9.13 -14.12
CA TYR A 149 5.20 10.37 -13.96
C TYR A 149 5.87 11.35 -12.98
N GLU A 150 7.17 11.18 -12.69
CA GLU A 150 7.94 12.20 -11.97
C GLU A 150 7.74 13.58 -12.63
N GLY A 151 7.58 14.63 -11.82
CA GLY A 151 7.34 15.99 -12.29
C GLY A 151 5.89 16.29 -12.70
N HIS A 152 5.02 15.29 -12.83
CA HIS A 152 3.60 15.52 -13.08
C HIS A 152 2.90 16.08 -11.83
N ARG A 153 1.70 16.64 -12.02
CA ARG A 153 0.88 17.14 -10.92
C ARG A 153 0.63 16.02 -9.89
N HIS A 154 0.80 16.33 -8.61
CA HIS A 154 0.71 15.42 -7.46
C HIS A 154 1.85 14.39 -7.32
N TYR A 155 2.80 14.37 -8.26
CA TYR A 155 4.04 13.60 -8.12
C TYR A 155 5.15 14.48 -7.59
N GLN A 156 6.18 13.84 -7.02
CA GLN A 156 7.38 14.55 -6.60
C GLN A 156 8.02 15.25 -7.81
N LYS A 157 8.49 16.48 -7.60
CA LYS A 157 9.18 17.26 -8.63
C LYS A 157 10.52 16.60 -8.95
N LYS A 158 10.96 16.73 -10.20
CA LYS A 158 12.30 16.33 -10.59
C LYS A 158 13.33 17.26 -9.95
N SER A 159 14.07 16.74 -8.97
CA SER A 159 15.14 17.48 -8.29
C SER A 159 16.18 16.51 -7.73
N GLU A 160 17.41 16.98 -7.53
CA GLU A 160 18.47 16.16 -6.93
C GLU A 160 18.16 15.71 -5.48
N LYS A 161 17.26 16.44 -4.80
CA LYS A 161 16.82 16.14 -3.44
C LYS A 161 15.67 15.13 -3.41
N SER A 162 15.07 14.82 -4.56
CA SER A 162 13.90 13.95 -4.62
C SER A 162 14.31 12.48 -4.44
N ARG A 163 13.80 11.87 -3.37
CA ARG A 163 14.13 10.49 -2.98
C ARG A 163 12.97 9.55 -3.31
N ALA A 164 13.32 8.33 -3.72
CA ALA A 164 12.32 7.28 -3.82
C ALA A 164 11.72 7.00 -2.44
N PRO A 165 10.39 6.79 -2.34
CA PRO A 165 9.78 6.33 -1.10
C PRO A 165 10.43 5.03 -0.63
N THR A 166 10.49 4.79 0.69
CA THR A 166 10.92 3.49 1.21
C THR A 166 10.09 2.35 0.63
N TYR A 167 10.75 1.25 0.24
CA TYR A 167 10.06 0.06 -0.27
C TYR A 167 9.50 -0.85 0.83
N ARG A 168 9.80 -0.55 2.12
CA ARG A 168 9.31 -1.28 3.30
C ARG A 168 7.82 -1.63 3.20
N ASN A 169 7.00 -0.61 2.99
CA ASN A 169 5.54 -0.75 2.98
C ASN A 169 5.04 -1.45 1.72
N TRP A 170 5.79 -1.41 0.62
CA TRP A 170 5.46 -2.16 -0.59
C TRP A 170 5.78 -3.64 -0.38
N GLN A 171 7.01 -3.96 0.05
CA GLN A 171 7.45 -5.32 0.35
C GLN A 171 6.47 -6.04 1.27
N ARG A 172 6.16 -5.47 2.45
CA ARG A 172 5.32 -6.16 3.44
C ARG A 172 3.90 -6.46 2.94
N ARG A 173 3.34 -5.58 2.10
CA ARG A 173 1.99 -5.76 1.53
C ARG A 173 1.98 -6.78 0.42
N PHE A 174 2.99 -6.79 -0.44
CA PHE A 174 3.15 -7.85 -1.43
C PHE A 174 3.45 -9.20 -0.77
N GLN A 175 4.27 -9.22 0.28
CA GLN A 175 4.54 -10.42 1.07
C GLN A 175 3.22 -10.97 1.66
N TRP A 176 2.41 -10.12 2.28
CA TRP A 176 1.08 -10.51 2.74
C TRP A 176 0.20 -11.06 1.61
N LEU A 177 0.10 -10.35 0.48
CA LEU A 177 -0.70 -10.79 -0.67
C LEU A 177 -0.28 -12.18 -1.16
N MET A 178 1.02 -12.43 -1.31
CA MET A 178 1.51 -13.71 -1.82
C MET A 178 1.20 -14.87 -0.87
N PHE A 179 1.30 -14.64 0.45
CA PHE A 179 0.90 -15.63 1.45
C PHE A 179 -0.62 -15.77 1.58
N GLU A 180 -1.38 -14.72 1.35
CA GLU A 180 -2.85 -14.73 1.44
C GLU A 180 -3.49 -15.41 0.23
N TYR A 181 -2.80 -15.40 -0.92
CA TYR A 181 -3.25 -16.00 -2.17
C TYR A 181 -2.24 -17.02 -2.70
N PRO A 182 -2.02 -18.14 -1.99
CA PRO A 182 -1.01 -19.14 -2.37
C PRO A 182 -1.33 -19.87 -3.67
N TRP A 183 -2.56 -19.77 -4.19
CA TRP A 183 -2.99 -20.33 -5.47
C TRP A 183 -2.72 -19.41 -6.67
N VAL A 184 -2.22 -18.20 -6.44
CA VAL A 184 -1.91 -17.24 -7.51
C VAL A 184 -0.41 -17.24 -7.74
N GLU A 185 0.00 -17.41 -8.99
CA GLU A 185 1.39 -17.27 -9.41
C GLU A 185 1.68 -15.80 -9.72
N PHE A 186 2.60 -15.19 -8.97
CA PHE A 186 2.98 -13.79 -9.11
C PHE A 186 4.31 -13.67 -9.89
N TYR A 187 4.25 -13.10 -11.08
CA TYR A 187 5.41 -12.89 -11.94
C TYR A 187 5.84 -11.43 -11.91
N HIS A 188 7.02 -11.14 -11.36
CA HIS A 188 7.65 -9.83 -11.49
C HIS A 188 8.38 -9.75 -12.84
N VAL A 189 7.82 -8.99 -13.76
CA VAL A 189 8.26 -8.95 -15.16
C VAL A 189 9.31 -7.86 -15.35
N ALA A 190 10.47 -8.25 -15.86
CA ALA A 190 11.62 -7.39 -16.12
C ALA A 190 11.89 -6.43 -14.93
N PRO A 191 12.16 -6.97 -13.73
CA PRO A 191 12.37 -6.16 -12.54
C PRO A 191 13.46 -5.12 -12.75
N PHE A 192 13.25 -3.92 -12.21
CA PHE A 192 14.24 -2.84 -12.27
C PHE A 192 15.60 -3.28 -11.71
N GLU A 193 16.65 -3.14 -12.51
CA GLU A 193 18.01 -3.65 -12.22
C GLU A 193 18.07 -5.15 -11.88
N GLY A 194 17.09 -5.95 -12.31
CA GLY A 194 17.01 -7.38 -11.98
C GLY A 194 16.58 -7.65 -10.53
N LYS A 195 16.23 -6.62 -9.75
CA LYS A 195 16.06 -6.74 -8.29
C LYS A 195 14.61 -6.88 -7.87
N SER A 196 14.38 -7.70 -6.84
CA SER A 196 13.11 -7.76 -6.11
C SER A 196 13.38 -7.68 -4.60
N PRO A 197 12.41 -7.18 -3.81
CA PRO A 197 12.56 -7.10 -2.36
C PRO A 197 12.89 -8.45 -1.75
N GLU A 198 13.82 -8.46 -0.80
CA GLU A 198 14.47 -9.66 -0.28
C GLU A 198 13.46 -10.65 0.34
N ARG A 199 12.38 -10.15 0.96
CA ARG A 199 11.36 -11.00 1.60
C ARG A 199 10.33 -11.59 0.63
N LEU A 200 10.36 -11.21 -0.64
CA LEU A 200 9.46 -11.78 -1.66
C LEU A 200 10.11 -12.95 -2.39
N ARG A 201 11.44 -12.94 -2.52
CA ARG A 201 12.20 -13.85 -3.38
C ARG A 201 11.99 -15.31 -3.03
N GLY A 202 11.99 -15.65 -1.74
CA GLY A 202 11.82 -17.02 -1.26
C GLY A 202 10.39 -17.53 -1.18
N ILE A 203 9.40 -16.73 -1.58
CA ILE A 203 7.99 -17.15 -1.54
C ILE A 203 7.72 -18.09 -2.73
N PRO A 204 7.11 -19.28 -2.53
CA PRO A 204 6.99 -20.30 -3.58
C PRO A 204 6.31 -19.81 -4.87
N ASN A 205 5.25 -19.02 -4.72
CA ASN A 205 4.43 -18.49 -5.83
C ASN A 205 4.88 -17.10 -6.31
N PHE A 206 6.15 -16.73 -6.06
CA PHE A 206 6.75 -15.52 -6.59
C PHE A 206 7.87 -15.89 -7.57
N HIS A 207 7.82 -15.29 -8.75
CA HIS A 207 8.71 -15.58 -9.88
C HIS A 207 9.24 -14.29 -10.48
N GLN A 208 10.38 -14.38 -11.17
CA GLN A 208 10.82 -13.34 -12.09
C GLN A 208 10.84 -13.89 -13.50
N ILE A 209 10.44 -13.08 -14.47
CA ILE A 209 10.53 -13.41 -15.90
C ILE A 209 11.00 -12.19 -16.67
N THR A 210 11.55 -12.39 -17.86
CA THR A 210 11.85 -11.28 -18.77
C THR A 210 10.58 -10.81 -19.49
N TRP A 211 10.64 -9.60 -20.07
CA TRP A 211 9.56 -9.10 -20.91
C TRP A 211 9.38 -9.98 -22.16
N GLU A 212 10.49 -10.42 -22.75
CA GLU A 212 10.52 -11.27 -23.94
C GLU A 212 9.87 -12.63 -23.66
N ASN A 213 10.16 -13.24 -22.50
CA ASN A 213 9.52 -14.50 -22.12
C ASN A 213 8.01 -14.34 -21.93
N LEU A 214 7.56 -13.22 -21.35
CA LEU A 214 6.12 -12.93 -21.29
C LEU A 214 5.53 -12.81 -22.70
N GLN A 215 6.16 -12.06 -23.60
CA GLN A 215 5.64 -11.90 -24.96
C GLN A 215 5.56 -13.24 -25.69
N ASP A 216 6.58 -14.08 -25.57
CA ASP A 216 6.61 -15.40 -26.19
C ASP A 216 5.51 -16.31 -25.62
N HIS A 217 5.27 -16.26 -24.31
CA HIS A 217 4.14 -16.96 -23.67
C HIS A 217 2.79 -16.51 -24.26
N LEU A 218 2.57 -15.20 -24.41
CA LEU A 218 1.29 -14.69 -24.90
C LEU A 218 1.02 -15.04 -26.36
N HIS A 219 2.05 -14.90 -27.22
CA HIS A 219 1.92 -15.06 -28.67
C HIS A 219 2.08 -16.51 -29.14
N HIS A 220 2.97 -17.28 -28.50
CA HIS A 220 3.35 -18.62 -28.94
C HIS A 220 3.09 -19.72 -27.89
N ASP A 221 2.46 -19.38 -26.76
CA ASP A 221 2.19 -20.33 -25.67
C ASP A 221 3.46 -20.96 -25.07
N ALA A 222 4.59 -20.26 -25.19
CA ALA A 222 5.86 -20.68 -24.60
C ALA A 222 5.78 -20.79 -23.07
N GLU A 223 6.63 -21.61 -22.47
CA GLU A 223 6.70 -21.75 -21.02
C GLU A 223 7.17 -20.45 -20.34
N LEU A 224 6.60 -20.13 -19.17
CA LEU A 224 7.08 -19.05 -18.33
C LEU A 224 8.27 -19.55 -17.52
N VAL A 225 9.47 -19.05 -17.85
CA VAL A 225 10.73 -19.53 -17.25
C VAL A 225 11.10 -18.64 -16.07
N ASP A 226 11.01 -19.17 -14.86
CA ASP A 226 11.41 -18.44 -13.66
C ASP A 226 12.93 -18.22 -13.65
N ILE A 227 13.36 -16.98 -13.84
CA ILE A 227 14.79 -16.60 -13.80
C ILE A 227 15.27 -16.31 -12.37
N LEU A 228 14.37 -16.34 -11.39
CA LEU A 228 14.71 -16.13 -9.99
C LEU A 228 15.23 -17.43 -9.37
N GLU A 229 16.54 -17.49 -9.15
CA GLU A 229 17.12 -18.50 -8.26
C GLU A 229 16.74 -18.18 -6.81
N LYS A 230 16.03 -19.12 -6.17
CA LYS A 230 15.60 -19.00 -4.77
C LYS A 230 16.62 -19.70 -3.87
N THR A 231 17.39 -18.93 -3.11
CA THR A 231 18.38 -19.50 -2.19
C THR A 231 17.74 -19.94 -0.86
N PRO A 232 18.40 -20.79 -0.05
CA PRO A 232 17.94 -21.10 1.30
C PRO A 232 17.71 -19.85 2.16
N GLU A 233 18.59 -18.85 2.04
CA GLU A 233 18.47 -17.58 2.75
C GLU A 233 17.23 -16.79 2.30
N ASP A 234 16.92 -16.76 0.99
CA ASP A 234 15.70 -16.13 0.49
C ASP A 234 14.44 -16.79 1.10
N ILE A 235 14.42 -18.12 1.16
CA ILE A 235 13.31 -18.93 1.71
C ILE A 235 13.14 -18.66 3.21
N GLU A 236 14.24 -18.62 3.97
CA GLU A 236 14.25 -18.27 5.38
C GLU A 236 13.73 -16.83 5.56
N LYS A 237 14.30 -15.87 4.82
CA LYS A 237 13.94 -14.45 4.91
C LYS A 237 12.47 -14.17 4.62
N ALA A 238 11.89 -14.90 3.68
CA ALA A 238 10.48 -14.78 3.31
C ALA A 238 9.53 -15.21 4.44
N ARG A 239 9.97 -16.11 5.33
CA ARG A 239 9.16 -16.69 6.42
C ARG A 239 9.50 -16.15 7.81
N GLU A 240 10.68 -15.57 7.98
CA GLU A 240 11.04 -14.83 9.19
C GLU A 240 10.00 -13.74 9.51
N VAL A 241 9.83 -13.48 10.82
CA VAL A 241 8.99 -12.36 11.25
C VAL A 241 9.54 -11.05 10.70
N ASN A 242 8.67 -10.33 10.00
CA ASN A 242 9.04 -9.09 9.36
C ASN A 242 8.99 -7.94 10.40
N PRO A 243 10.13 -7.33 10.80
CA PRO A 243 10.13 -6.21 11.74
C PRO A 243 9.33 -5.02 11.21
N ASP A 244 9.21 -4.89 9.89
CA ASP A 244 8.46 -3.81 9.27
C ASP A 244 6.94 -3.98 9.40
N ASP A 245 6.46 -5.22 9.54
CA ASP A 245 5.06 -5.48 9.89
C ASP A 245 4.79 -5.08 11.35
N ALA A 246 5.68 -5.45 12.27
CA ALA A 246 5.60 -5.05 13.67
C ALA A 246 5.59 -3.53 13.82
N ARG A 247 6.55 -2.86 13.16
CA ARG A 247 6.63 -1.39 13.10
C ARG A 247 5.34 -0.79 12.53
N ALA A 248 4.82 -1.33 11.43
CA ALA A 248 3.62 -0.81 10.79
C ALA A 248 2.37 -0.94 11.69
N VAL A 249 2.24 -2.02 12.46
CA VAL A 249 1.15 -2.16 13.45
C VAL A 249 1.17 -1.03 14.45
N LEU A 250 2.34 -0.71 15.01
CA LEU A 250 2.51 0.35 15.99
C LEU A 250 2.32 1.75 15.39
N GLU A 251 2.98 2.05 14.26
CA GLU A 251 2.87 3.34 13.56
C GLU A 251 1.41 3.65 13.20
N ARG A 252 0.67 2.64 12.75
CA ARG A 252 -0.72 2.76 12.34
C ARG A 252 -1.66 3.05 13.52
N GLN A 253 -1.49 2.35 14.65
CA GLN A 253 -2.29 2.63 15.86
C GLN A 253 -2.00 4.02 16.42
N LEU A 254 -0.71 4.38 16.50
CA LEU A 254 -0.28 5.72 16.93
C LEU A 254 -0.79 6.81 15.98
N GLY A 255 -0.80 6.53 14.67
CA GLY A 255 -1.19 7.47 13.61
C GLY A 255 -2.69 7.57 13.30
N GLY A 256 -3.51 6.71 13.89
CA GLY A 256 -4.96 6.75 13.68
C GLY A 256 -5.41 6.23 12.31
N GLN A 257 -4.74 5.22 11.76
CA GLN A 257 -5.05 4.67 10.44
C GLN A 257 -6.05 3.49 10.53
N GLU A 258 -7.13 3.59 9.75
CA GLU A 258 -8.34 2.76 9.83
C GLU A 258 -8.16 1.28 9.43
N ASN A 259 -7.26 0.98 8.48
CA ASN A 259 -7.26 -0.30 7.76
C ASN A 259 -6.06 -1.18 8.18
N VAL A 260 -6.24 -2.50 8.26
CA VAL A 260 -5.32 -3.46 8.91
C VAL A 260 -5.25 -4.81 8.21
N ILE A 261 -4.06 -5.41 8.13
CA ILE A 261 -3.87 -6.85 7.85
C ILE A 261 -3.42 -7.64 9.11
N TYR A 262 -3.11 -6.93 10.20
CA TYR A 262 -2.69 -7.48 11.49
C TYR A 262 -3.54 -6.90 12.62
N LYS A 263 -3.70 -7.67 13.70
CA LYS A 263 -4.36 -7.21 14.93
C LYS A 263 -3.63 -6.01 15.54
N ASP A 264 -4.42 -5.17 16.20
CA ASP A 264 -3.94 -4.15 17.13
C ASP A 264 -3.07 -4.78 18.23
N ALA A 265 -1.98 -4.10 18.57
CA ALA A 265 -1.05 -4.50 19.63
C ALA A 265 -1.21 -3.65 20.90
N ILE A 266 -1.57 -2.37 20.76
CA ILE A 266 -1.73 -1.41 21.85
C ILE A 266 -3.21 -1.36 22.29
N HIS A 267 -3.48 -1.48 23.58
CA HIS A 267 -4.82 -1.31 24.14
C HIS A 267 -5.31 0.15 23.99
N PRO A 268 -6.60 0.43 23.74
CA PRO A 268 -7.11 1.79 23.55
C PRO A 268 -6.78 2.76 24.68
N ASP A 269 -6.84 2.33 25.94
CA ASP A 269 -6.48 3.18 27.08
C ASP A 269 -5.00 3.58 27.06
N GLU A 270 -4.09 2.66 26.70
CA GLU A 270 -2.66 2.98 26.57
C GLU A 270 -2.42 3.92 25.38
N LEU A 271 -3.17 3.74 24.29
CA LEU A 271 -3.11 4.64 23.14
C LEU A 271 -3.56 6.07 23.50
N VAL A 272 -4.59 6.22 24.34
CA VAL A 272 -5.01 7.54 24.87
C VAL A 272 -3.90 8.17 25.70
N LYS A 273 -3.28 7.41 26.63
CA LYS A 273 -2.15 7.90 27.44
C LYS A 273 -0.98 8.38 26.57
N MET A 274 -0.63 7.61 25.53
CA MET A 274 0.41 7.98 24.57
C MET A 274 0.05 9.28 23.83
N ARG A 275 -1.18 9.41 23.32
CA ARG A 275 -1.65 10.63 22.63
C ARG A 275 -1.68 11.87 23.55
N LEU A 276 -2.02 11.71 24.83
CA LEU A 276 -1.96 12.79 25.82
C LEU A 276 -0.51 13.23 26.11
N ALA A 277 0.42 12.28 26.19
CA ALA A 277 1.83 12.60 26.39
C ALA A 277 2.44 13.38 25.21
N VAL A 278 2.00 13.07 23.98
CA VAL A 278 2.34 13.82 22.75
C VAL A 278 1.90 15.26 22.85
N ARG A 279 0.64 15.47 23.26
CA ARG A 279 0.08 16.81 23.47
C ARG A 279 0.95 17.61 24.43
N LYS A 280 1.35 17.03 25.57
CA LYS A 280 2.21 17.71 26.56
C LYS A 280 3.56 18.13 25.95
N GLN A 281 4.23 17.26 25.23
CA GLN A 281 5.51 17.59 24.58
C GLN A 281 5.38 18.67 23.51
N HIS A 282 4.33 18.60 22.69
CA HIS A 282 4.10 19.62 21.67
C HIS A 282 3.79 20.98 22.30
N LEU A 283 3.06 21.01 23.42
CA LEU A 283 2.83 22.23 24.19
C LEU A 283 4.13 22.80 24.79
N ASN A 284 5.09 21.93 25.14
CA ASN A 284 6.42 22.32 25.61
C ASN A 284 7.39 22.73 24.48
N GLY A 285 6.91 22.86 23.24
CA GLY A 285 7.73 23.32 22.10
C GLY A 285 8.47 22.22 21.34
N ASN A 286 8.28 20.94 21.67
CA ASN A 286 8.84 19.86 20.86
C ASN A 286 8.07 19.75 19.54
N GLN A 287 8.72 20.15 18.44
CA GLN A 287 8.09 20.16 17.11
C GLN A 287 7.88 18.75 16.52
N PHE A 288 8.65 17.75 16.98
CA PHE A 288 8.65 16.39 16.40
C PHE A 288 8.70 15.32 17.50
N PRO A 289 7.62 15.17 18.27
CA PRO A 289 7.58 14.16 19.32
C PRO A 289 7.70 12.76 18.73
N SER A 290 8.46 11.91 19.41
CA SER A 290 8.65 10.49 19.05
C SER A 290 8.73 9.63 20.30
N ILE A 291 8.43 8.34 20.15
CA ILE A 291 8.45 7.34 21.22
C ILE A 291 9.26 6.14 20.79
N LYS A 292 10.01 5.57 21.73
CA LYS A 292 10.59 4.24 21.57
C LYS A 292 9.57 3.20 22.04
N LEU A 293 9.09 2.36 21.13
CA LEU A 293 8.11 1.31 21.44
C LEU A 293 8.42 0.05 20.63
N GLY A 294 8.54 -1.08 21.33
CA GLY A 294 8.87 -2.37 20.72
C GLY A 294 10.11 -2.26 19.86
N GLY A 295 11.23 -1.77 20.42
CA GLY A 295 12.51 -1.59 19.70
C GLY A 295 12.55 -0.46 18.66
N PHE A 296 11.42 0.09 18.22
CA PHE A 296 11.38 1.10 17.16
C PHE A 296 11.30 2.52 17.71
N GLN A 297 12.02 3.45 17.08
CA GLN A 297 11.76 4.88 17.23
C GLN A 297 10.63 5.28 16.26
N LEU A 298 9.47 5.65 16.83
CA LEU A 298 8.24 5.93 16.10
C LEU A 298 7.86 7.42 16.20
N PRO A 299 7.50 8.07 15.09
CA PRO A 299 6.94 9.41 15.16
C PRO A 299 5.59 9.37 15.85
N LEU A 300 5.31 10.39 16.67
CA LEU A 300 4.04 10.53 17.34
C LEU A 300 3.26 11.71 16.76
N PRO A 301 2.25 11.47 15.91
CA PRO A 301 1.48 12.56 15.34
C PRO A 301 0.60 13.24 16.41
N PRO A 302 0.41 14.57 16.33
CA PRO A 302 -0.44 15.31 17.25
C PRO A 302 -1.93 15.06 16.95
N ILE A 303 -2.48 13.97 17.49
CA ILE A 303 -3.89 13.57 17.37
C ILE A 303 -4.74 14.22 18.47
N GLY A 304 -5.99 14.57 18.15
CA GLY A 304 -6.90 15.24 19.08
C GLY A 304 -6.92 16.76 18.88
N ARG A 305 -6.72 17.21 17.64
CA ARG A 305 -6.85 18.61 17.25
C ARG A 305 -8.12 18.79 16.44
N ALA A 306 -8.91 19.81 16.78
CA ALA A 306 -10.10 20.21 16.04
C ALA A 306 -9.99 21.68 15.64
N GLN A 307 -10.56 22.02 14.50
CA GLN A 307 -10.65 23.41 14.02
C GLN A 307 -11.96 24.01 14.53
N ASP A 308 -11.90 25.18 15.18
CA ASP A 308 -13.10 25.89 15.57
C ASP A 308 -13.75 26.63 14.38
N LYS A 309 -14.95 27.19 14.60
CA LYS A 309 -15.74 27.89 13.56
C LYS A 309 -15.00 29.05 12.89
N ASN A 310 -13.97 29.59 13.54
CA ASN A 310 -13.14 30.69 13.04
C ASN A 310 -11.85 30.20 12.39
N GLY A 311 -11.71 28.89 12.16
CA GLY A 311 -10.54 28.31 11.55
C GLY A 311 -9.37 28.06 12.52
N LYS A 312 -9.52 28.34 13.83
CA LYS A 312 -8.43 28.20 14.81
C LYS A 312 -8.37 26.75 15.32
N VAL A 313 -7.20 26.13 15.17
CA VAL A 313 -6.96 24.76 15.63
C VAL A 313 -6.70 24.75 17.14
N LYS A 314 -7.43 23.91 17.88
CA LYS A 314 -7.30 23.71 19.32
C LYS A 314 -7.25 22.23 19.67
N TRP A 315 -6.64 21.91 20.80
CA TRP A 315 -6.73 20.57 21.37
C TRP A 315 -8.13 20.32 21.91
N VAL A 316 -8.67 19.13 21.65
CA VAL A 316 -9.93 18.67 22.23
C VAL A 316 -9.77 18.35 23.73
N SER A 317 -10.88 18.15 24.45
CA SER A 317 -10.83 17.66 25.84
C SER A 317 -10.23 16.25 25.90
N GLU A 318 -9.74 15.83 27.06
CA GLU A 318 -9.24 14.46 27.24
C GLU A 318 -10.33 13.43 27.00
N ASP A 319 -11.57 13.71 27.46
CA ASP A 319 -12.73 12.85 27.21
C ASP A 319 -13.05 12.73 25.72
N ALA A 320 -13.00 13.83 24.95
CA ALA A 320 -13.22 13.79 23.51
C ALA A 320 -12.10 13.03 22.77
N LEU A 321 -10.85 13.14 23.22
CA LEU A 321 -9.74 12.36 22.68
C LEU A 321 -9.90 10.86 22.98
N ARG A 322 -10.37 10.54 24.20
CA ARG A 322 -10.68 9.17 24.61
C ARG A 322 -11.80 8.60 23.74
N GLU A 323 -12.93 9.29 23.67
CA GLU A 323 -14.08 8.88 22.85
C GLU A 323 -13.66 8.65 21.38
N TYR A 324 -12.91 9.59 20.80
CA TYR A 324 -12.38 9.44 19.45
C TYR A 324 -11.53 8.18 19.29
N THR A 325 -10.61 7.92 20.23
CA THR A 325 -9.69 6.78 20.16
C THR A 325 -10.43 5.44 20.27
N PHE A 326 -11.45 5.37 21.13
CA PHE A 326 -12.29 4.18 21.27
C PHE A 326 -13.18 3.97 20.04
N ARG A 327 -13.80 5.03 19.51
CA ARG A 327 -14.58 4.98 18.27
C ARG A 327 -13.74 4.50 17.09
N GLU A 328 -12.57 5.09 16.89
CA GLU A 328 -11.62 4.70 15.84
C GLU A 328 -11.21 3.22 15.95
N THR A 329 -10.95 2.74 17.17
CA THR A 329 -10.63 1.32 17.40
C THR A 329 -11.81 0.41 17.10
N HIS A 330 -13.01 0.80 17.53
CA HIS A 330 -14.23 0.03 17.29
C HIS A 330 -14.57 -0.06 15.79
N GLU A 331 -14.54 1.06 15.07
CA GLU A 331 -14.78 1.10 13.61
C GLU A 331 -13.82 0.20 12.84
N ARG A 332 -12.54 0.21 13.23
CA ARG A 332 -11.53 -0.70 12.68
C ARG A 332 -11.81 -2.16 12.99
N PHE A 333 -12.20 -2.48 14.22
CA PHE A 333 -12.55 -3.84 14.60
C PHE A 333 -13.75 -4.36 13.78
N GLU A 334 -14.79 -3.54 13.61
CA GLU A 334 -15.97 -3.92 12.81
C GLU A 334 -15.63 -4.05 11.32
N LEU A 335 -14.77 -3.19 10.76
CA LEU A 335 -14.28 -3.33 9.39
C LEU A 335 -13.58 -4.67 9.19
N MET A 336 -12.72 -5.07 10.13
CA MET A 336 -12.01 -6.35 10.07
C MET A 336 -12.94 -7.53 10.23
N LYS A 337 -13.82 -7.48 11.23
CA LYS A 337 -14.83 -8.52 11.46
C LYS A 337 -15.67 -8.75 10.21
N LYS A 338 -16.11 -7.66 9.55
CA LYS A 338 -16.83 -7.75 8.28
C LYS A 338 -15.99 -8.39 7.18
N TYR A 339 -14.75 -7.96 7.00
CA TYR A 339 -13.87 -8.52 5.96
C TYR A 339 -13.69 -10.04 6.13
N TYR A 340 -13.36 -10.53 7.34
CA TYR A 340 -13.17 -11.97 7.55
C TYR A 340 -14.48 -12.78 7.59
N ALA A 341 -15.61 -12.16 7.90
CA ALA A 341 -16.91 -12.81 7.73
C ALA A 341 -17.23 -13.06 6.24
N GLU A 342 -16.79 -12.17 5.35
CA GLU A 342 -16.93 -12.32 3.88
C GLU A 342 -15.87 -13.27 3.28
N HIS A 343 -14.81 -13.62 4.03
CA HIS A 343 -13.70 -14.47 3.57
C HIS A 343 -13.35 -15.53 4.63
N PRO A 344 -14.20 -16.56 4.81
CA PRO A 344 -14.06 -17.55 5.89
C PRO A 344 -12.80 -18.44 5.78
N ASP A 345 -12.17 -18.49 4.60
CA ASP A 345 -10.90 -19.15 4.33
C ASP A 345 -9.69 -18.38 4.88
N LYS A 346 -9.87 -17.08 5.18
CA LYS A 346 -8.80 -16.19 5.63
C LYS A 346 -8.82 -16.01 7.13
N LYS A 347 -7.64 -15.78 7.70
CA LYS A 347 -7.47 -15.55 9.15
C LYS A 347 -6.68 -14.28 9.40
N ILE A 348 -7.16 -13.50 10.37
CA ILE A 348 -6.43 -12.34 10.86
C ILE A 348 -5.17 -12.78 11.59
N ARG A 349 -4.04 -12.15 11.25
CA ARG A 349 -2.74 -12.45 11.86
C ARG A 349 -2.51 -11.57 13.08
N ALA A 350 -1.92 -12.13 14.12
CA ALA A 350 -1.37 -11.36 15.24
C ALA A 350 0.15 -11.28 15.05
N MET A 351 0.74 -10.12 15.31
CA MET A 351 2.19 -10.00 15.30
C MET A 351 2.77 -10.59 16.58
N ASP A 352 3.74 -11.49 16.43
CA ASP A 352 4.57 -11.93 17.54
C ASP A 352 5.73 -10.94 17.73
N PHE A 353 5.54 -9.98 18.63
CA PHE A 353 6.57 -9.00 18.94
C PHE A 353 7.78 -9.63 19.66
N ASN A 354 7.65 -10.80 20.31
CA ASN A 354 8.78 -11.43 21.02
C ASN A 354 9.85 -11.98 20.07
N SER A 355 9.44 -12.32 18.85
CA SER A 355 10.32 -12.87 17.82
C SER A 355 11.11 -11.82 17.02
N VAL A 356 10.86 -10.53 17.23
CA VAL A 356 11.52 -9.46 16.47
C VAL A 356 12.87 -9.15 17.13
N LYS A 357 13.98 -9.59 16.52
CA LYS A 357 15.37 -9.54 17.07
C LYS A 357 15.87 -8.15 17.54
N ASP A 358 15.19 -7.06 17.17
CA ASP A 358 15.50 -5.67 17.57
C ASP A 358 14.57 -5.11 18.66
N THR A 359 13.66 -5.92 19.19
CA THR A 359 12.69 -5.48 20.21
C THR A 359 13.08 -6.08 21.55
N SER A 360 13.52 -5.24 22.49
CA SER A 360 13.36 -5.60 23.90
C SER A 360 11.89 -5.87 24.14
N THR A 361 11.57 -7.03 24.70
CA THR A 361 10.18 -7.48 24.80
C THR A 361 9.73 -7.59 26.24
N GLU A 362 8.83 -6.68 26.61
CA GLU A 362 7.44 -6.99 26.97
C GLU A 362 6.57 -5.73 26.70
N LEU A 363 6.43 -5.31 25.43
CA LEU A 363 6.01 -3.94 25.00
C LEU A 363 6.60 -2.83 25.92
N ASP A 364 7.82 -3.08 26.39
CA ASP A 364 8.64 -2.47 27.45
C ASP A 364 7.97 -1.89 28.72
N LYS A 365 6.89 -2.54 29.19
CA LYS A 365 6.20 -2.49 30.51
C LYS A 365 5.85 -1.17 31.23
N HIS A 366 6.54 -0.03 31.11
CA HIS A 366 6.33 1.13 32.02
C HIS A 366 6.54 2.53 31.43
N VAL A 367 6.87 2.68 30.15
CA VAL A 367 7.64 3.87 29.74
C VAL A 367 7.27 4.38 28.35
N ALA A 368 6.97 5.69 28.28
CA ALA A 368 7.50 6.52 27.21
C ALA A 368 8.74 7.23 27.76
N LYS A 369 9.93 6.83 27.31
CA LYS A 369 11.18 7.55 27.55
C LYS A 369 11.25 8.51 26.37
N PHE A 370 11.00 9.78 26.67
CA PHE A 370 11.03 10.84 25.69
C PHE A 370 12.48 11.23 25.46
N GLU A 371 12.93 11.23 24.21
CA GLU A 371 14.25 11.72 23.84
C GLU A 371 14.14 13.02 23.03
N GLU A 372 15.13 13.89 23.19
CA GLU A 372 15.23 15.15 22.46
C GLU A 372 16.04 15.02 21.16
N LYS A 373 15.55 15.76 20.16
CA LYS A 373 16.18 16.18 18.90
C LYS A 373 16.67 15.10 17.94
N ARG A 374 16.03 15.08 16.75
CA ARG A 374 16.61 14.57 15.50
C ARG A 374 16.59 15.63 14.41
N ASN A 375 17.60 15.57 13.54
CA ASN A 375 17.69 16.36 12.32
C ASN A 375 16.85 15.69 11.21
N LEU A 376 16.02 16.47 10.52
CA LEU A 376 14.82 16.04 9.77
C LEU A 376 15.02 15.74 8.27
N ALA A 377 16.22 15.41 7.82
CA ALA A 377 16.49 15.38 6.38
C ALA A 377 15.89 14.18 5.62
N ASP A 378 15.45 13.10 6.27
CA ASP A 378 15.20 11.82 5.59
C ASP A 378 13.82 11.17 5.79
N LEU A 379 12.82 11.85 6.36
CA LEU A 379 11.48 11.27 6.51
C LEU A 379 10.39 12.12 5.84
N PRO A 380 9.52 11.53 4.98
CA PRO A 380 8.34 12.24 4.52
C PRO A 380 7.45 12.56 5.72
N PRO A 381 6.84 13.75 5.78
CA PRO A 381 5.93 14.11 6.85
C PRO A 381 4.77 13.10 6.89
N PRO A 382 4.31 12.68 8.08
CA PRO A 382 3.15 11.80 8.17
C PRO A 382 1.95 12.50 7.49
N PRO A 383 1.10 11.76 6.76
CA PRO A 383 -0.12 12.33 6.21
C PRO A 383 -0.95 12.94 7.36
N PRO A 384 -1.56 14.11 7.17
CA PRO A 384 -2.40 14.71 8.19
C PRO A 384 -3.54 13.74 8.54
N PRO A 385 -3.87 13.54 9.82
CA PRO A 385 -5.05 12.76 10.19
C PRO A 385 -6.29 13.41 9.58
N PRO A 386 -7.31 12.63 9.18
CA PRO A 386 -8.58 13.21 8.77
C PRO A 386 -9.11 14.11 9.89
N PRO A 387 -9.70 15.28 9.55
CA PRO A 387 -10.31 16.14 10.56
C PRO A 387 -11.43 15.37 11.27
N LEU A 388 -11.48 15.52 12.59
CA LEU A 388 -12.55 14.94 13.39
C LEU A 388 -13.90 15.46 12.85
N PRO A 389 -14.88 14.58 12.56
CA PRO A 389 -16.23 15.03 12.30
C PRO A 389 -16.75 15.77 13.54
N LEU A 390 -17.41 16.91 13.30
CA LEU A 390 -18.01 17.79 14.31
C LEU A 390 -19.09 17.09 15.13
#